data_AF-A0A961TEH2-F1
#
_entry.id   AF-A0A961TEH2-F1
#
_cell.length_a   1.000
_cell.length_b   1.000
_cell.length_c   1.000
_cell.angle_alpha   90.00
_cell.angle_beta   90.00
_cell.angle_gamma   90.00
#
_symmetry.space_group_name_H-M   'P 1'
#
loop_
_entity.id
_entity.type
_entity.pdbx_description
1 polymer ?
#
loop_
_entity_poly.entity_id
_entity_poly.type
_entity_poly.pdbx_seq_one_letter_code
_entity_poly.pdbx_strand_id
1 'polypeptide(L)' 'NQWYWGGEAKLRATGDKLQLRSVPAAEWAEVENAAVQFWDEIAAESETKAKVISIFKEYNKVINTAGFPYGQT' A
#
# COMPACT_ATOMS: atom_id res chain seq x y z
N ASN A 1 15.34 -14.92 -8.56
CA ASN A 1 13.89 -15.06 -8.35
C ASN A 1 13.21 -13.70 -8.20
N GLN A 2 13.07 -12.94 -9.30
CA GLN A 2 12.38 -11.63 -9.34
C GLN A 2 11.01 -11.74 -10.05
N TRP A 3 10.38 -12.90 -9.93
CA TRP A 3 9.23 -13.25 -10.77
C TRP A 3 8.00 -12.39 -10.49
N TYR A 4 7.78 -11.97 -9.23
CA TYR A 4 6.74 -11.00 -8.89
C TYR A 4 7.04 -9.63 -9.52
N TRP A 5 8.27 -9.12 -9.35
CA TRP A 5 8.67 -7.81 -9.85
C TRP A 5 8.58 -7.69 -11.39
N GLY A 6 9.19 -8.64 -12.12
CA GLY A 6 9.13 -8.65 -13.58
C GLY A 6 7.78 -9.15 -14.13
N GLY A 7 7.10 -10.02 -13.38
CA GLY A 7 5.84 -10.63 -13.78
C GLY A 7 4.67 -9.66 -13.77
N GLU A 8 4.52 -8.87 -12.71
CA GLU A 8 3.47 -7.84 -12.62
C GLU A 8 3.58 -6.85 -13.80
N ALA A 9 4.78 -6.32 -14.05
CA ALA A 9 5.02 -5.38 -15.14
C ALA A 9 4.71 -5.99 -16.50
N LYS A 10 5.24 -7.19 -16.79
CA LYS A 10 5.05 -7.87 -18.07
C LYS A 10 3.59 -8.23 -18.32
N LEU A 11 2.91 -8.83 -17.34
CA LEU A 11 1.54 -9.32 -17.52
C LEU A 11 0.51 -8.19 -17.61
N ARG A 12 0.71 -7.08 -16.88
CA ARG A 12 -0.17 -5.90 -17.01
C ARG A 12 0.04 -5.18 -18.36
N ALA A 13 1.27 -5.16 -18.88
CA ALA A 13 1.56 -4.45 -20.14
C ALA A 13 1.21 -5.27 -21.39
N THR A 14 1.45 -6.58 -21.38
CA THR A 14 1.35 -7.42 -22.58
C THR A 14 0.43 -8.63 -22.43
N GLY A 15 -0.21 -8.82 -21.27
CA GLY A 15 -1.13 -9.93 -21.05
C GLY A 15 -2.42 -9.75 -21.85
N ASP A 16 -2.90 -10.84 -22.45
CA ASP A 16 -4.09 -10.87 -23.32
C ASP A 16 -5.31 -11.52 -22.65
N LYS A 17 -5.14 -12.08 -21.44
CA LYS A 17 -6.20 -12.84 -20.74
C LYS A 17 -7.11 -12.01 -19.84
N LEU A 18 -6.71 -10.79 -19.47
CA LEU A 18 -7.44 -9.95 -18.50
C LEU A 18 -7.58 -8.52 -19.03
N GLN A 19 -8.71 -7.87 -18.75
CA GLN A 19 -8.89 -6.44 -18.98
C GLN A 19 -8.58 -5.63 -17.72
N LEU A 20 -7.65 -4.68 -17.83
CA LEU A 20 -7.32 -3.75 -16.75
C LEU A 20 -8.41 -2.69 -16.57
N ARG A 21 -8.65 -2.33 -15.32
CA ARG A 21 -9.56 -1.25 -14.89
C ARG A 21 -8.93 -0.49 -13.74
N SER A 22 -9.41 0.73 -13.52
CA SER A 22 -8.93 1.59 -12.44
C SER A 22 -10.09 2.36 -11.83
N VAL A 23 -9.99 2.59 -10.52
CA VAL A 23 -10.86 3.48 -9.76
C VAL A 23 -10.19 4.85 -9.69
N PRO A 24 -10.93 5.97 -9.75
CA PRO A 24 -10.35 7.30 -9.57
C PRO A 24 -9.61 7.42 -8.23
N ALA A 25 -8.49 8.14 -8.21
CA ALA A 25 -7.67 8.28 -7.00
C ALA A 25 -8.45 8.88 -5.82
N ALA A 26 -9.37 9.81 -6.07
CA ALA A 26 -10.19 10.42 -5.02
C ALA A 26 -11.15 9.42 -4.35
N GLU A 27 -11.75 8.51 -5.13
CA GLU A 27 -12.60 7.44 -4.59
C GLU A 27 -11.76 6.39 -3.86
N TRP A 28 -10.59 6.05 -4.41
CA TRP A 28 -9.68 5.09 -3.77
C TRP A 28 -9.13 5.60 -2.43
N ALA A 29 -8.93 6.91 -2.29
CA ALA A 29 -8.50 7.53 -1.05
C ALA A 29 -9.46 7.26 0.13
N GLU A 30 -10.75 7.03 -0.13
CA GLU A 30 -11.70 6.63 0.92
C GLU A 30 -11.34 5.27 1.51
N VAL A 31 -10.90 4.33 0.66
CA VAL A 31 -10.44 2.99 1.08
C VAL A 31 -9.14 3.09 1.88
N GLU A 32 -8.21 3.94 1.43
CA GLU A 32 -6.95 4.18 2.14
C GLU A 32 -7.19 4.79 3.53
N ASN A 33 -8.12 5.75 3.64
CA ASN A 33 -8.51 6.35 4.90
C ASN A 33 -9.18 5.32 5.85
N ALA A 34 -10.05 4.46 5.32
CA ALA A 34 -10.66 3.38 6.10
C ALA A 34 -9.61 2.37 6.61
N ALA A 35 -8.55 2.11 5.84
CA ALA A 35 -7.46 1.23 6.27
C ALA A 35 -6.69 1.80 7.48
N VAL A 36 -6.52 3.13 7.56
CA VAL A 36 -5.89 3.77 8.73
C VAL A 36 -6.75 3.58 9.99
N GLN A 37 -8.08 3.71 9.88
CA GLN A 37 -9.00 3.46 10.99
C GLN A 37 -8.96 1.99 11.42
N PHE A 38 -8.96 1.06 10.46
CA PHE A 38 -8.81 -0.36 10.74
C PHE A 38 -7.50 -0.68 11.49
N TRP A 39 -6.41 0.01 11.17
CA TRP A 39 -5.15 -0.17 11.92
C TRP A 39 -5.26 0.26 13.39
N ASP A 40 -6.08 1.27 13.70
CA ASP A 40 -6.33 1.70 15.08
C ASP A 40 -7.13 0.65 15.86
N GLU A 41 -8.12 0.01 15.21
CA GLU A 41 -8.86 -1.12 15.77
C GLU A 41 -7.92 -2.28 16.09
N ILE A 42 -7.06 -2.67 15.14
CA ILE A 42 -6.08 -3.75 15.34
C ILE A 42 -5.05 -3.41 16.43
N ALA A 43 -4.62 -2.14 16.51
CA ALA A 43 -3.70 -1.68 17.53
C ALA A 43 -4.31 -1.80 18.95
N ALA A 44 -5.63 -1.61 19.09
CA ALA A 44 -6.32 -1.72 20.38
C ALA A 44 -6.40 -3.16 20.92
N GLU A 45 -6.17 -4.19 20.08
CA GLU A 45 -6.33 -5.58 20.48
C GLU A 45 -5.18 -6.13 21.35
N SER A 46 -3.95 -5.60 21.23
CA SER A 46 -2.83 -5.96 22.11
C SER A 46 -1.64 -5.01 22.00
N GLU A 47 -0.80 -4.97 23.04
CA GLU A 47 0.43 -4.16 23.04
C GLU A 47 1.38 -4.51 21.89
N THR A 48 1.51 -5.79 21.54
CA THR A 48 2.33 -6.23 20.41
C THR A 48 1.77 -5.70 19.09
N LYS A 49 0.46 -5.73 18.90
CA LYS A 49 -0.19 -5.21 17.69
C LYS A 49 -0.02 -3.70 17.60
N ALA A 50 -0.25 -2.97 18.70
CA ALA A 50 0.00 -1.54 18.77
C ALA A 50 1.44 -1.16 18.38
N LYS A 51 2.44 -1.92 18.87
CA LYS A 51 3.84 -1.71 18.54
C LYS A 51 4.15 -1.96 17.07
N VAL A 52 3.56 -2.99 16.47
CA VAL A 52 3.78 -3.29 15.04
C VAL A 52 3.12 -2.23 14.15
N ILE A 53 1.88 -1.82 14.47
CA ILE A 53 1.17 -0.79 13.72
C ILE A 53 1.90 0.56 13.82
N SER A 54 2.47 0.92 14.96
CA SER A 54 3.25 2.17 15.09
C SER A 54 4.49 2.16 14.19
N ILE A 55 5.17 1.03 14.04
CA ILE A 55 6.30 0.87 13.12
C ILE A 55 5.85 1.05 11.66
N PHE A 56 4.71 0.47 11.26
CA PHE A 56 4.17 0.68 9.91
C PHE A 56 3.84 2.15 9.65
N LYS A 57 3.20 2.85 10.60
CA LYS A 57 2.89 4.28 10.48
C LYS A 57 4.15 5.13 10.34
N GLU A 58 5.17 4.88 11.15
CA GLU A 58 6.44 5.62 11.07
C GLU A 58 7.18 5.32 9.76
N TYR A 59 7.23 4.06 9.33
CA TYR A 59 7.84 3.70 8.07
C TYR A 59 7.16 4.38 6.88
N ASN A 60 5.82 4.42 6.85
CA ASN A 60 5.05 5.12 5.83
C ASN A 60 5.37 6.62 5.78
N LYS A 61 5.53 7.26 6.95
CA LYS A 61 5.95 8.66 7.04
C LYS A 61 7.35 8.86 6.45
N VAL A 62 8.29 7.98 6.77
CA VAL A 62 9.68 8.03 6.26
C VAL A 62 9.70 7.88 4.74
N ILE A 63 9.04 6.86 4.18
CA ILE A 63 9.06 6.64 2.72
C ILE A 63 8.38 7.78 1.95
N ASN A 64 7.28 8.34 2.49
CA ASN A 64 6.60 9.47 1.86
C ASN A 64 7.46 10.74 1.89
N THR A 65 8.30 10.91 2.92
CA THR A 65 9.26 12.02 3.01
C THR A 65 10.49 11.79 2.12
N ALA A 66 10.89 10.52 1.92
CA ALA A 66 12.09 10.18 1.17
C ALA A 66 11.98 10.50 -0.34
N GLY A 67 10.76 10.61 -0.88
CA GLY A 67 10.53 10.87 -2.30
C GLY A 67 11.01 9.73 -3.21
N PHE A 68 11.16 10.00 -4.50
CA PHE A 68 11.53 8.98 -5.48
C PHE A 68 12.89 8.32 -5.15
N PRO A 69 13.04 6.98 -5.22
CA PRO A 69 12.08 5.98 -5.76
C PRO A 69 11.13 5.36 -4.72
N TYR A 70 11.07 5.88 -3.50
CA TYR A 70 10.36 5.25 -2.38
C TYR A 70 8.98 5.84 -2.11
N GLY A 71 8.83 7.16 -2.24
CA GLY A 71 7.57 7.89 -2.15
C GLY A 71 7.23 8.57 -3.48
N GLN A 72 5.97 8.98 -3.64
CA GLN A 72 5.60 9.89 -4.72
C GLN A 72 6.23 11.27 -4.47
N THR A 73 6.58 11.98 -5.54
CA THR A 73 7.11 13.36 -5.48
C THR A 73 6.07 14.35 -5.00
#